data_AF-A0A935LV83-F1
#
_entry.id   AF-A0A935LV83-F1
#
_cell.length_a   1.000
_cell.length_b   1.000
_cell.length_c   1.000
_cell.angle_alpha   90.00
_cell.angle_beta   90.00
_cell.angle_gamma   90.00
#
_symmetry.space_group_name_H-M   'P 1'
#
loop_
_entity.id
_entity.type
_entity.pdbx_description
1 polymer ?
#
loop_
_entity_poly.entity_id
_entity_poly.type
_entity_poly.pdbx_seq_one_letter_code
_entity_poly.pdbx_strand_id
1 'polypeptide(L)' 'MKFDWHKDKLSLKTVIDKNYKNTQNVRRFFTSEIGDHFHFDREFMKWLKENQGKTLLDAVLHRKKMYERNPG' A
#
# COMPACT_ATOMS: atom_id res chain seq x y z
N MET A 1 16.15 14.77 -2.83
CA MET A 1 16.31 13.38 -2.38
C MET A 1 15.10 12.58 -2.85
N LYS A 2 15.32 11.36 -3.36
CA LYS A 2 14.27 10.45 -3.82
C LYS A 2 13.94 9.49 -2.68
N PHE A 3 12.67 9.32 -2.35
CA PHE A 3 12.24 8.35 -1.33
C PHE A 3 12.62 6.93 -1.78
N ASP A 4 13.34 6.18 -0.94
CA ASP A 4 13.71 4.80 -1.21
C ASP A 4 12.70 3.83 -0.62
N TRP A 5 11.76 3.41 -1.46
CA TRP A 5 10.73 2.42 -1.12
C TRP A 5 11.28 1.06 -0.62
N HIS A 6 12.58 0.77 -0.74
CA HIS A 6 13.18 -0.46 -0.20
C HIS A 6 13.69 -0.32 1.23
N LYS A 7 14.01 0.89 1.69
CA LYS A 7 14.75 1.12 2.95
C LYS A 7 14.13 2.16 3.85
N ASP A 8 13.51 3.19 3.26
CA ASP A 8 12.95 4.28 4.04
C ASP A 8 11.75 3.79 4.86
N LYS A 9 11.63 4.35 6.06
CA LYS A 9 10.54 4.02 6.97
C LYS A 9 9.21 4.47 6.37
N LEU A 10 8.32 3.51 6.17
CA LEU A 10 6.96 3.77 5.73
C LEU A 10 6.09 4.14 6.93
N SER A 11 5.17 5.07 6.72
CA SER A 11 4.18 5.48 7.71
C SER A 11 2.85 5.71 7.02
N LEU A 12 1.77 5.76 7.81
CA LEU A 12 0.45 6.13 7.32
C LEU A 12 0.42 7.49 6.58
N LYS A 13 1.37 8.39 6.87
CA LYS A 13 1.50 9.71 6.23
C LYS A 13 2.36 9.69 4.97
N THR A 14 3.03 8.58 4.66
CA THR A 14 3.87 8.47 3.46
C THR A 14 2.99 8.61 2.21
N VAL A 15 3.36 9.54 1.33
CA VAL A 15 2.65 9.79 0.07
C VAL A 15 3.15 8.83 -1.01
N ILE A 16 2.22 8.24 -1.75
CA ILE A 16 2.50 7.39 -2.91
C ILE A 16 3.00 8.31 -4.03
N ASP A 17 4.29 8.21 -4.34
CA ASP A 17 4.93 9.00 -5.38
C ASP A 17 4.98 8.24 -6.72
N LYS A 18 5.40 8.94 -7.77
CA LYS A 18 5.58 8.37 -9.11
C LYS A 18 6.61 7.24 -9.19
N ASN A 19 7.42 7.05 -8.14
CA ASN A 19 8.47 6.04 -8.06
C ASN A 19 8.07 4.85 -7.18
N TYR A 20 6.80 4.76 -6.80
CA TYR A 20 6.25 3.67 -6.00
C TYR A 20 6.63 2.31 -6.58
N LYS A 21 7.04 1.40 -5.71
CA LYS A 21 7.37 0.01 -6.03
C LYS A 21 6.81 -0.93 -4.98
N ASN A 22 6.30 -2.09 -5.42
CA ASN A 22 5.89 -3.18 -4.52
C ASN A 22 7.13 -3.92 -3.99
N THR A 23 7.90 -3.27 -3.13
CA THR A 23 9.10 -3.86 -2.50
C THR A 23 8.71 -4.74 -1.31
N GLN A 24 9.68 -5.50 -0.78
CA GLN A 24 9.47 -6.25 0.47
C GLN A 24 9.17 -5.32 1.66
N ASN A 25 9.76 -4.12 1.70
CA ASN A 25 9.48 -3.12 2.72
C ASN A 25 8.01 -2.68 2.69
N VAL A 26 7.47 -2.40 1.49
CA VAL A 26 6.07 -2.04 1.30
C VAL A 26 5.13 -3.20 1.67
N ARG A 27 5.50 -4.44 1.32
CA ARG A 27 4.75 -5.62 1.77
C ARG A 27 4.68 -5.70 3.29
N ARG A 28 5.83 -5.58 3.98
CA ARG A 28 5.89 -5.63 5.46
C ARG A 28 5.02 -4.56 6.09
N PHE A 29 5.04 -3.35 5.54
CA PHE A 29 4.19 -2.26 5.99
C PHE A 29 2.70 -2.64 5.89
N PHE A 30 2.21 -3.04 4.72
CA PHE A 30 0.79 -3.38 4.56
C PHE A 30 0.38 -4.61 5.37
N THR A 31 1.24 -5.62 5.46
CA THR A 31 1.00 -6.78 6.33
C THR A 31 0.88 -6.37 7.80
N SER A 32 1.71 -5.43 8.29
CA SER A 32 1.60 -4.91 9.66
C SER A 32 0.31 -4.12 9.92
N GLU A 33 -0.21 -3.40 8.92
CA GLU A 33 -1.39 -2.54 9.08
C GLU A 33 -2.72 -3.29 8.85
N ILE A 34 -2.70 -4.33 8.03
CA ILE A 34 -3.89 -5.07 7.58
C ILE A 34 -3.95 -6.49 8.15
N GLY A 35 -2.80 -7.14 8.32
CA GLY A 35 -2.65 -8.52 8.82
C GLY A 35 -2.01 -9.46 7.80
N ASP A 36 -1.70 -10.69 8.25
CA ASP A 36 -0.95 -11.70 7.49
C ASP A 36 -1.67 -12.22 6.24
N HIS A 37 -2.98 -12.02 6.14
CA HIS A 37 -3.79 -12.35 4.96
C HIS A 37 -3.60 -11.34 3.81
N PHE A 38 -2.87 -10.24 4.05
CA PHE A 38 -2.61 -9.22 3.04
C PHE A 38 -1.79 -9.76 1.87
N HIS A 39 -2.26 -9.48 0.66
CA HIS A 39 -1.52 -9.71 -0.56
C HIS A 39 -1.79 -8.63 -1.61
N PHE A 40 -0.78 -8.34 -2.43
CA PHE A 40 -0.96 -7.51 -3.61
C PHE A 40 -1.69 -8.31 -4.69
N ASP A 41 -2.95 -7.94 -4.95
CA ASP A 41 -3.69 -8.41 -6.12
C ASP A 41 -3.67 -7.35 -7.23
N ARG A 42 -4.24 -7.71 -8.38
CA ARG A 42 -4.26 -6.85 -9.57
C ARG A 42 -5.04 -5.56 -9.34
N GLU A 43 -6.14 -5.62 -8.61
CA GLU A 43 -6.99 -4.46 -8.35
C GLU A 43 -6.29 -3.45 -7.45
N PHE A 44 -5.71 -3.91 -6.34
CA PHE A 44 -4.98 -3.05 -5.42
C PHE A 44 -3.73 -2.45 -6.07
N MET A 45 -3.00 -3.24 -6.85
CA MET A 45 -1.86 -2.73 -7.62
C MET A 45 -2.26 -1.66 -8.64
N LYS A 46 -3.42 -1.81 -9.29
CA LYS A 46 -3.97 -0.81 -10.19
C LYS A 46 -4.32 0.47 -9.42
N TRP A 47 -5.03 0.34 -8.31
CA TRP A 47 -5.41 1.46 -7.46
C TRP A 47 -4.20 2.28 -7.00
N LEU A 48 -3.13 1.62 -6.54
CA LEU A 48 -1.90 2.28 -6.11
C LEU A 48 -1.26 3.13 -7.22
N LYS A 49 -1.26 2.64 -8.47
CA LYS A 49 -0.69 3.37 -9.62
C LYS A 49 -1.53 4.58 -10.02
N GLU A 50 -2.86 4.45 -9.92
CA GLU A 50 -3.82 5.51 -10.30
C GLU A 50 -3.97 6.58 -9.20
N ASN A 51 -3.64 6.26 -7.95
CA ASN A 51 -3.82 7.15 -6.80
C ASN A 51 -2.49 7.74 -6.29
N GLN A 52 -1.61 8.16 -7.21
CA GLN A 52 -0.43 8.95 -6.85
C GLN A 52 -0.87 10.24 -6.14
N GLY A 53 -0.11 10.66 -5.13
CA GLY A 53 -0.46 11.79 -4.27
C GLY A 53 -1.34 11.44 -3.07
N LYS A 54 -1.93 10.23 -3.02
CA LYS A 54 -2.58 9.71 -1.81
C LYS A 54 -1.58 9.15 -0.82
N THR A 55 -2.03 8.98 0.41
CA THR A 55 -1.22 8.43 1.49
C THR A 55 -1.31 6.90 1.56
N LEU A 56 -0.36 6.27 2.25
CA LEU A 56 -0.46 4.85 2.58
C LEU A 56 -1.65 4.53 3.50
N LEU A 57 -2.11 5.49 4.32
CA LEU A 57 -3.37 5.34 5.04
C LEU A 57 -4.55 5.15 4.08
N ASP A 58 -4.65 5.96 3.03
CA ASP A 58 -5.71 5.83 2.02
C ASP A 58 -5.68 4.45 1.36
N ALA A 59 -4.47 3.93 1.10
CA ALA A 59 -4.27 2.60 0.55
C ALA A 59 -4.73 1.49 1.52
N VAL A 60 -4.39 1.60 2.81
CA VAL A 60 -4.83 0.66 3.85
C VAL A 60 -6.36 0.67 3.97
N LEU A 61 -6.98 1.85 4.02
CA LEU A 61 -8.43 1.99 4.11
C LEU A 61 -9.13 1.42 2.88
N HIS A 62 -8.62 1.71 1.68
CA HIS A 62 -9.14 1.13 0.45
C HIS A 62 -9.07 -0.40 0.49
N ARG A 63 -7.93 -0.97 0.90
CA ARG A 63 -7.76 -2.41 0.96
C ARG A 63 -8.67 -3.08 2.00
N LYS A 64 -8.81 -2.50 3.19
CA LYS A 64 -9.73 -3.02 4.23
C LYS A 64 -11.19 -3.01 3.74
N LYS A 65 -11.61 -1.92 3.08
CA LYS A 65 -12.94 -1.82 2.48
C LYS A 65 -13.19 -2.88 1.40
N MET A 66 -12.16 -3.27 0.64
CA MET A 66 -12.30 -4.33 -0.36
C MET A 66 -12.53 -5.70 0.27
N TYR A 67 -11.88 -6.01 1.40
CA TYR A 67 -12.12 -7.25 2.14
C TYR A 67 -13.53 -7.32 2.75
N GLU A 68 -14.08 -6.21 3.22
CA GLU A 68 -15.46 -6.16 3.74
C GLU A 68 -16.51 -6.43 2.65
N ARG A 69 -16.22 -6.04 1.41
CA ARG A 69 -17.13 -6.22 0.26
C ARG A 69 -17.05 -7.61 -0.36
N ASN A 70 -15.94 -8.30 -0.14
CA ASN A 70 -15.71 -9.64 -0.63
C ASN A 70 -14.92 -10.44 0.43
N PRO A 71 -15.57 -10.87 1.52
CA PRO A 71 -14.99 -11.86 2.41
C PRO A 71 -14.89 -13.14 1.59
N GLY A 72 -13.69 -13.44 1.12
CA GLY A 72 -13.44 -14.58 0.23
C GLY A 72 -14.07 -15.88 0.71
#